data_AF-D2Y8Z4-F1
#
_entry.id   AF-D2Y8Z4-F1
#
_cell.length_a   1.000
_cell.length_b   1.000
_cell.length_c   1.000
_cell.angle_alpha   90.00
_cell.angle_beta   90.00
_cell.angle_gamma   90.00
#
_symmetry.space_group_name_H-M   'P 1'
#
loop_
_entity.id
_entity.type
_entity.pdbx_description
1 polymer ?
#
loop_
_entity_poly.entity_id
_entity_poly.type
_entity_poly.pdbx_seq_one_letter_code
_entity_poly.pdbx_strand_id
1 'polypeptide(L)'
;MTLSKQLKTYITERFKLNYQETWACETIDAVAEDVLPEKYIKNSPLEHKILNTFTYYNDELHEISIYPFLCYLDKELVAIGYLDNFDLDFIFLNDTHQVIIDERYLLQKGGE
;
A
#
# COMPACT_ATOMS: atom_id res chain seq x y z
N MET A 1 12.51 2.00 -12.13
CA MET A 1 11.67 0.92 -11.56
C MET A 1 10.31 1.52 -11.23
N THR A 2 9.19 0.82 -11.42
CA THR A 2 7.86 1.34 -11.02
C THR A 2 7.65 1.13 -9.52
N LEU A 3 6.81 1.94 -8.88
CA LEU A 3 6.52 1.83 -7.45
C LEU A 3 5.95 0.45 -7.08
N SER A 4 5.07 -0.08 -7.93
CA SER A 4 4.53 -1.44 -7.80
C SER A 4 5.61 -2.52 -7.80
N LYS A 5 6.66 -2.37 -8.62
CA LYS A 5 7.80 -3.31 -8.64
C LYS A 5 8.63 -3.19 -7.38
N GLN A 6 8.87 -1.98 -6.88
CA GLN A 6 9.60 -1.77 -5.63
C GLN A 6 8.86 -2.34 -4.43
N LEU A 7 7.54 -2.12 -4.36
CA LEU A 7 6.68 -2.70 -3.33
C LEU A 7 6.70 -4.23 -3.40
N LYS A 8 6.56 -4.80 -4.61
CA LYS A 8 6.67 -6.25 -4.80
C LYS A 8 7.98 -6.79 -4.23
N THR A 9 9.12 -6.22 -4.63
CA THR A 9 10.45 -6.62 -4.14
C THR A 9 10.53 -6.57 -2.62
N TYR A 10 10.14 -5.45 -2.02
CA TYR A 10 10.15 -5.27 -0.57
C TYR A 10 9.34 -6.34 0.17
N ILE A 11 8.11 -6.60 -0.28
CA ILE A 11 7.22 -7.59 0.34
C ILE A 11 7.79 -9.00 0.15
N THR A 12 8.26 -9.34 -1.06
CA THR A 12 8.84 -10.66 -1.33
C THR A 12 10.06 -10.94 -0.45
N GLU A 13 10.89 -9.94 -0.18
CA GLU A 13 12.03 -10.09 0.72
C GLU A 13 11.62 -10.20 2.19
N ARG A 14 10.75 -9.28 2.63
CA ARG A 14 10.30 -9.19 4.02
C ARG A 14 9.66 -10.49 4.48
N PHE A 15 8.82 -11.08 3.63
CA PHE A 15 8.09 -12.31 3.94
C PHE A 15 8.71 -13.57 3.32
N LYS A 16 9.89 -13.46 2.70
CA LYS A 16 10.64 -14.57 2.09
C LYS A 16 9.82 -15.37 1.06
N LEU A 17 9.10 -14.65 0.21
CA LEU A 17 8.22 -15.19 -0.84
C LEU A 17 8.98 -15.48 -2.13
N ASN A 18 8.34 -16.20 -3.05
CA ASN A 18 8.90 -16.47 -4.36
C ASN A 18 8.82 -15.25 -5.31
N TYR A 19 9.97 -14.70 -5.70
CA TYR A 19 10.06 -13.55 -6.61
C TYR A 19 9.44 -13.78 -8.00
N GLN A 20 9.42 -15.04 -8.47
CA GLN A 20 8.97 -15.39 -9.82
C GLN A 20 7.45 -15.41 -9.95
N GLU A 21 6.72 -15.50 -8.84
CA GLU A 21 5.26 -15.53 -8.85
C GLU A 21 4.67 -14.21 -9.39
N THR A 22 3.66 -14.33 -10.24
CA THR A 22 2.98 -13.15 -10.79
C THR A 22 1.87 -12.72 -9.84
N TRP A 23 1.83 -11.42 -9.53
CA TRP A 23 0.75 -10.86 -8.71
C TRP A 23 -0.33 -10.27 -9.62
N ALA A 24 -1.58 -10.62 -9.34
CA ALA A 24 -2.72 -9.90 -9.85
C ALA A 24 -2.89 -8.57 -9.09
N CYS A 25 -3.68 -7.66 -9.67
CA CYS A 25 -4.01 -6.40 -9.06
C CYS A 25 -5.53 -6.20 -9.16
N GLU A 26 -6.16 -6.06 -8.01
CA GLU A 26 -7.54 -5.56 -7.91
C GLU A 26 -7.49 -4.03 -7.85
N THR A 27 -8.42 -3.37 -8.53
CA THR A 27 -8.51 -1.90 -8.53
C THR A 27 -9.93 -1.50 -8.18
N ILE A 28 -10.07 -0.74 -7.09
CA ILE A 28 -11.37 -0.32 -6.55
C ILE A 28 -11.29 1.15 -6.16
N ASP A 29 -12.34 1.89 -6.49
CA ASP A 29 -12.57 3.23 -5.97
C ASP A 29 -13.33 3.12 -4.65
N ALA A 30 -12.74 3.61 -3.57
CA ALA A 30 -13.28 3.49 -2.23
C ALA A 30 -13.16 4.81 -1.46
N VAL A 31 -14.10 5.04 -0.53
CA VAL A 31 -14.06 6.22 0.34
C VAL A 31 -12.89 6.05 1.32
N ALA A 32 -12.13 7.12 1.57
CA ALA A 32 -10.89 7.04 2.36
C ALA A 32 -11.10 6.44 3.76
N GLU A 33 -12.25 6.68 4.36
CA GLU A 33 -12.71 6.15 5.65
C GLU A 33 -12.84 4.62 5.68
N ASP A 34 -13.11 3.99 4.53
CA ASP A 34 -13.25 2.53 4.42
C ASP A 34 -11.89 1.85 4.21
N VAL A 35 -10.85 2.62 3.84
CA VAL A 35 -9.53 2.11 3.45
C VAL A 35 -8.47 2.39 4.50
N LEU A 36 -8.51 3.58 5.11
CA LEU A 36 -7.46 4.09 5.99
C LEU A 36 -8.00 4.30 7.42
N PRO A 37 -7.16 4.13 8.46
CA PRO A 37 -7.59 4.32 9.84
C PRO A 37 -8.14 5.73 10.12
N GLU A 38 -9.22 5.82 10.91
CA GLU A 38 -9.91 7.09 11.25
C GLU A 38 -8.94 8.18 11.73
N LYS A 39 -7.91 7.81 12.51
CA LYS A 39 -6.91 8.76 13.04
C LYS A 39 -6.14 9.56 11.97
N TYR A 40 -6.07 9.04 10.74
CA TYR A 40 -5.43 9.72 9.61
C TYR A 40 -6.43 10.43 8.69
N ILE A 41 -7.73 10.13 8.83
CA ILE A 41 -8.79 10.66 7.96
C ILE A 41 -9.51 11.83 8.61
N LYS A 42 -9.88 11.71 9.88
CA LYS A 42 -10.72 12.69 10.59
C LYS A 42 -10.07 14.07 10.62
N ASN A 43 -10.78 15.08 10.10
CA ASN A 43 -10.31 16.46 9.93
C ASN A 43 -9.08 16.60 9.00
N SER A 44 -8.81 15.61 8.15
CA SER A 44 -7.75 15.69 7.14
C SER A 44 -8.34 16.07 5.77
N PRO A 45 -7.52 16.50 4.80
CA PRO A 45 -7.99 16.73 3.42
C PRO A 45 -8.50 15.46 2.71
N LEU A 46 -8.22 14.27 3.26
CA LEU A 46 -8.70 12.99 2.74
C LEU A 46 -10.14 12.66 3.17
N GLU A 47 -10.71 13.38 4.14
CA GLU A 47 -12.07 13.13 4.62
C GLU A 47 -13.09 13.21 3.47
N HIS A 48 -13.91 12.16 3.33
CA HIS A 48 -14.91 11.95 2.28
C HIS A 48 -14.35 11.89 0.85
N LYS A 49 -13.03 11.74 0.68
CA LYS A 49 -12.42 11.57 -0.64
C LYS A 49 -12.53 10.14 -1.12
N ILE A 50 -12.65 9.99 -2.43
CA ILE A 50 -12.60 8.69 -3.10
C ILE A 50 -11.15 8.44 -3.52
N LEU A 51 -10.57 7.37 -3.01
CA LEU A 51 -9.22 6.92 -3.35
C LEU A 51 -9.31 5.82 -4.42
N ASN A 52 -8.44 5.90 -5.42
CA ASN A 52 -8.17 4.76 -6.30
C ASN A 52 -7.22 3.81 -5.55
N THR A 53 -7.71 2.64 -5.19
CA THR A 53 -6.95 1.61 -4.47
C THR A 53 -6.48 0.53 -5.43
N PHE A 54 -5.23 0.07 -5.25
CA PHE A 54 -4.61 -0.99 -6.02
C PHE A 54 -4.12 -2.04 -5.03
N THR A 55 -4.83 -3.16 -4.91
CA THR A 55 -4.49 -4.24 -3.97
C THR A 55 -3.90 -5.40 -4.74
N TYR A 56 -2.68 -5.81 -4.38
CA TYR A 56 -1.97 -6.89 -5.02
C TYR A 56 -2.22 -8.21 -4.30
N TYR A 57 -2.37 -9.28 -5.06
CA TYR A 57 -2.62 -10.62 -4.52
C TYR A 57 -2.14 -11.72 -5.46
N ASN A 58 -1.87 -12.88 -4.87
CA ASN A 58 -1.73 -14.18 -5.50
C ASN A 58 -2.01 -15.26 -4.42
N ASP A 59 -1.92 -16.53 -4.78
CA ASP A 59 -2.19 -17.63 -3.85
C ASP A 59 -1.24 -17.60 -2.64
N GLU A 60 0.06 -17.37 -2.87
CA GLU A 60 1.07 -17.32 -1.80
C GLU A 60 0.79 -16.18 -0.80
N LEU A 61 0.49 -14.97 -1.28
CA LEU A 61 0.11 -13.82 -0.45
C LEU A 61 -1.18 -14.09 0.34
N HIS A 62 -2.16 -14.73 -0.28
CA HIS A 62 -3.43 -15.08 0.36
C HIS A 62 -3.23 -16.11 1.49
N GLU A 63 -2.40 -17.13 1.26
CA GLU A 63 -2.06 -18.16 2.25
C GLU A 63 -1.47 -17.58 3.55
N ILE A 64 -0.66 -16.53 3.43
CA ILE A 64 -0.06 -15.84 4.58
C ILE A 64 -0.80 -14.56 5.00
N SER A 65 -1.97 -14.28 4.39
CA SER A 65 -2.81 -13.12 4.68
C SER A 65 -2.08 -11.76 4.57
N ILE A 66 -1.23 -11.62 3.54
CA ILE A 66 -0.55 -10.37 3.20
C ILE A 66 -1.19 -9.74 1.96
N TYR A 67 -1.60 -8.47 2.04
CA TYR A 67 -2.22 -7.76 0.91
C TYR A 67 -1.54 -6.40 0.70
N PRO A 68 -0.50 -6.34 -0.15
CA PRO A 68 0.16 -5.08 -0.47
C PRO A 68 -0.76 -4.16 -1.24
N PHE A 69 -0.72 -2.86 -0.96
CA PHE A 69 -1.57 -1.90 -1.63
C PHE A 69 -0.89 -0.57 -1.95
N LEU A 70 -1.44 0.12 -2.95
CA LEU A 70 -1.18 1.52 -3.25
C LEU A 70 -2.50 2.28 -3.27
N CYS A 71 -2.53 3.49 -2.74
CA CYS A 71 -3.68 4.39 -2.81
C CYS A 71 -3.30 5.70 -3.49
N TYR A 72 -4.17 6.17 -4.37
CA TYR A 72 -4.02 7.45 -5.05
C TYR A 72 -5.28 8.30 -4.93
N LEU A 73 -5.11 9.62 -4.90
CA LEU A 73 -6.18 10.61 -5.06
C LEU A 73 -5.81 11.49 -6.25
N ASP A 74 -6.62 11.50 -7.31
CA ASP A 74 -6.37 12.29 -8.52
C ASP A 74 -4.94 12.16 -9.09
N LYS A 75 -4.38 10.94 -9.03
CA LYS A 75 -2.99 10.55 -9.41
C LYS A 75 -1.89 10.95 -8.41
N GLU A 76 -2.21 11.68 -7.36
CA GLU A 76 -1.29 11.91 -6.25
C GLU A 76 -1.23 10.65 -5.37
N LEU A 77 -0.02 10.22 -5.02
CA LEU A 77 0.18 9.07 -4.14
C LEU A 77 -0.22 9.46 -2.71
N VAL A 78 -1.19 8.74 -2.17
CA VAL A 78 -1.70 8.92 -0.80
C VAL A 78 -1.06 7.92 0.15
N ALA A 79 -1.04 6.63 -0.21
CA ALA A 79 -0.48 5.61 0.67
C ALA A 79 0.25 4.50 -0.09
N ILE A 80 1.26 3.95 0.58
CA ILE A 80 1.90 2.67 0.25
C ILE A 80 1.87 1.84 1.53
N GLY A 81 1.39 0.61 1.45
CA GLY A 81 1.36 -0.26 2.61
C GLY A 81 1.07 -1.70 2.25
N TYR A 82 0.78 -2.48 3.28
CA TYR A 82 0.25 -3.82 3.16
C TYR A 82 -0.63 -4.12 4.38
N LEU A 83 -1.63 -4.97 4.18
CA LEU A 83 -2.31 -5.62 5.29
C LEU A 83 -1.49 -6.85 5.70
N ASP A 84 -1.26 -7.05 6.99
CA ASP A 84 -0.70 -8.26 7.58
C ASP A 84 -1.70 -8.80 8.60
N ASN A 85 -2.39 -9.90 8.25
CA ASN A 85 -3.49 -10.43 9.06
C ASN A 85 -4.55 -9.37 9.39
N PHE A 86 -4.84 -8.50 8.42
CA PHE A 86 -5.76 -7.35 8.51
C PHE A 86 -5.28 -6.16 9.36
N ASP A 87 -4.11 -6.26 9.99
CA ASP A 87 -3.43 -5.10 10.56
C ASP A 87 -2.75 -4.30 9.44
N LEU A 88 -2.90 -2.99 9.48
CA LEU A 88 -2.51 -2.12 8.38
C LEU A 88 -1.16 -1.46 8.67
N ASP A 89 -0.15 -1.85 7.90
CA ASP A 89 1.21 -1.31 7.95
C ASP A 89 1.44 -0.32 6.81
N PHE A 90 2.04 0.82 7.13
CA PHE A 90 2.35 1.89 6.17
C PHE A 90 3.85 2.02 5.93
N ILE A 91 4.22 2.10 4.67
CA ILE A 91 5.55 2.54 4.22
C ILE A 91 5.51 4.03 3.89
N PHE A 92 4.37 4.53 3.41
CA PHE A 92 4.18 5.93 3.08
C PHE A 92 2.73 6.32 3.33
N LEU A 93 2.53 7.52 3.86
CA LEU A 93 1.21 8.13 4.03
C LEU A 93 1.30 9.65 3.89
N ASN A 94 0.50 10.22 3.00
CA ASN A 94 0.36 11.65 2.72
C ASN A 94 -1.12 12.00 2.70
N ASP A 95 -1.50 13.06 3.42
CA ASP A 95 -2.89 13.54 3.45
C ASP A 95 -3.19 14.59 2.37
N THR A 96 -2.28 14.77 1.40
CA THR A 96 -2.24 15.80 0.33
C THR A 96 -1.83 17.20 0.77
N HIS A 97 -1.76 17.47 2.08
CA HIS A 97 -1.14 18.69 2.62
C HIS A 97 0.25 18.43 3.18
N GLN A 98 0.44 17.29 3.83
CA GLN A 98 1.69 16.92 4.48
C GLN A 98 1.93 15.41 4.43
N VAL A 99 3.21 15.05 4.44
CA VAL A 99 3.64 13.67 4.60
C VAL A 99 3.59 13.30 6.08
N ILE A 100 2.75 12.32 6.41
CA ILE A 100 2.54 11.80 7.78
C ILE A 100 3.56 10.69 8.08
N ILE A 101 3.81 9.80 7.11
CA ILE A 101 4.76 8.69 7.21
C ILE A 101 5.61 8.66 5.93
N ASP A 102 6.93 8.58 6.07
CA ASP A 102 7.85 8.38 4.94
C ASP A 102 8.97 7.38 5.27
N GLU A 103 8.69 6.12 4.99
CA GLU A 103 9.65 5.03 5.07
C GLU A 103 9.98 4.46 3.68
N ARG A 104 9.81 5.25 2.61
CA ARG A 104 10.07 4.81 1.24
C ARG A 104 11.53 4.40 0.99
N TYR A 105 12.45 4.75 1.88
CA TYR A 105 13.82 4.23 1.88
C TYR A 105 13.87 2.70 2.03
N LEU A 106 12.86 2.08 2.65
CA LEU A 106 12.73 0.62 2.76
C LEU A 106 12.51 -0.05 1.40
N LEU A 107 11.81 0.63 0.49
CA LEU A 107 11.56 0.17 -0.89
C LEU A 107 12.83 0.15 -1.75
N GLN A 108 13.91 0.78 -1.28
CA GLN A 108 15.20 0.85 -1.98
C GLN A 108 16.18 -0.22 -1.49
N LYS A 109 15.98 -0.78 -0.29
CA LYS A 109 16.90 -1.75 0.32
C LYS A 109 16.76 -3.18 -0.19
N GLY A 110 15.83 -3.44 -1.10
CA GLY A 110 15.64 -4.76 -1.70
C GLY A 110 16.58 -5.12 -2.85
N GLY A 111 17.86 -4.89 -2.62
CA GLY A 111 18.91 -5.03 -3.62
C GLY A 111 20.28 -4.90 -2.98
N GLU A 112 20.60 -5.80 -2.06
CA GLU A 112 21.99 -6.19 -1.76
C GLU A 112 22.13 -7.70 -1.88
#